data_AF-A0A136MBH5-F1
#
_entry.id   AF-A0A136MBH5-F1
#
_cell.length_a   1.000
_cell.length_b   1.000
_cell.length_c   1.000
_cell.angle_alpha   90.00
_cell.angle_beta   90.00
_cell.angle_gamma   90.00
#
_symmetry.space_group_name_H-M   'P 1'
#
loop_
_entity.id
_entity.type
_entity.pdbx_description
1 polymer ?
#
loop_
_entity_poly.entity_id
_entity_poly.type
_entity_poly.pdbx_seq_one_letter_code
_entity_poly.pdbx_strand_id
1 'polypeptide(L)'
;MSFFANPNQGLFEMKRTKISALLATQPTGQQVKAEGWVRTFRNNQFISINDGSTIQNLQAVVELNSVDEATLKRITTGACISVTGELIASLGKGQAVEVKVKELIILGDCDAEAYPLQLKNRPSLEYLREIAYLRSRTNTFGAVMRVRHAMAYAIHKFF
;
A
#
# COMPACT_ATOMS: atom_id res chain seq x y z
N MET A 1 -30.71 1.04 30.74
CA MET A 1 -31.10 0.78 29.35
C MET A 1 -29.86 0.36 28.58
N SER A 2 -29.63 -0.94 28.57
CA SER A 2 -28.53 -1.64 27.95
C SER A 2 -28.72 -1.70 26.43
N PHE A 3 -27.91 -0.95 25.68
CA PHE A 3 -27.72 -1.21 24.26
C PHE A 3 -26.69 -2.34 24.13
N PHE A 4 -27.21 -3.57 24.12
CA PHE A 4 -26.43 -4.74 23.73
C PHE A 4 -25.95 -4.55 22.29
N ALA A 5 -24.63 -4.50 22.12
CA ALA A 5 -23.99 -4.73 20.83
C ALA A 5 -24.49 -6.06 20.27
N ASN A 6 -24.93 -6.04 19.02
CA ASN A 6 -25.42 -7.22 18.32
C ASN A 6 -24.22 -8.18 18.09
N PRO A 7 -24.18 -9.38 18.70
CA PRO A 7 -23.02 -10.28 18.61
C PRO A 7 -22.92 -11.04 17.26
N ASN A 8 -23.87 -10.82 16.35
CA ASN A 8 -24.02 -11.57 15.10
C ASN A 8 -24.01 -10.68 13.83
N GLN A 9 -23.09 -9.73 13.74
CA GLN A 9 -22.55 -9.35 12.44
C GLN A 9 -21.27 -10.16 12.23
N GLY A 10 -21.42 -11.35 11.64
CA GLY A 10 -20.28 -12.08 11.12
C GLY A 10 -19.52 -11.18 10.16
N LEU A 11 -18.30 -10.81 10.55
CA LEU A 11 -17.36 -10.05 9.74
C LEU A 11 -17.10 -10.83 8.44
N PHE A 12 -17.87 -10.55 7.40
CA PHE A 12 -17.36 -10.68 6.04
C PHE A 12 -16.31 -9.58 5.86
N GLU A 13 -15.20 -9.69 6.58
CA GLU A 13 -14.05 -8.83 6.38
C GLU A 13 -13.54 -9.13 4.97
N MET A 14 -13.61 -8.13 4.09
CA MET A 14 -13.20 -8.29 2.71
C MET A 14 -11.74 -8.77 2.69
N LYS A 15 -11.49 -9.89 2.02
CA LYS A 15 -10.13 -10.45 1.96
C LYS A 15 -9.21 -9.49 1.20
N ARG A 16 -8.08 -9.12 1.82
CA ARG A 16 -7.02 -8.35 1.18
C ARG A 16 -6.55 -9.07 -0.10
N THR A 17 -6.41 -8.30 -1.18
CA THR A 17 -5.76 -8.74 -2.42
C THR A 17 -4.38 -8.09 -2.54
N LYS A 18 -3.37 -8.86 -2.96
CA LYS A 18 -2.01 -8.35 -3.18
C LYS A 18 -2.03 -7.30 -4.30
N ILE A 19 -1.22 -6.26 -4.16
CA ILE A 19 -1.11 -5.21 -5.19
C ILE A 19 -0.65 -5.78 -6.53
N SER A 20 0.27 -6.76 -6.53
CA SER A 20 0.70 -7.44 -7.76
C SER A 20 -0.45 -8.09 -8.53
N ALA A 21 -1.45 -8.64 -7.82
CA ALA A 21 -2.63 -9.24 -8.44
C ALA A 21 -3.61 -8.17 -8.92
N LEU A 22 -3.84 -7.11 -8.12
CA LEU A 22 -4.72 -6.00 -8.50
C LEU A 22 -4.26 -5.32 -9.78
N LEU A 23 -2.95 -5.06 -9.91
CA LEU A 23 -2.38 -4.44 -11.11
C LEU A 23 -2.51 -5.31 -12.38
N ALA A 24 -2.72 -6.63 -12.23
CA ALA A 24 -2.97 -7.55 -13.33
C ALA A 24 -4.47 -7.81 -13.56
N THR A 25 -5.35 -7.26 -12.71
CA THR A 25 -6.79 -7.48 -12.77
C THR A 25 -7.45 -6.44 -13.69
N GLN A 26 -8.39 -6.87 -14.53
CA GLN A 26 -9.19 -5.92 -15.33
C GLN A 26 -10.13 -5.10 -14.44
N PRO A 27 -10.23 -3.78 -14.64
CA PRO A 27 -11.07 -2.91 -13.82
C PRO A 27 -12.53 -2.97 -14.29
N THR A 28 -13.34 -3.81 -13.65
CA THR A 28 -14.77 -3.99 -13.92
C THR A 28 -15.68 -3.35 -12.87
N GLY A 29 -15.12 -2.48 -12.00
CA GLY A 29 -15.86 -1.86 -10.90
C GLY A 29 -16.04 -2.77 -9.67
N GLN A 30 -15.27 -3.85 -9.60
CA GLN A 30 -15.29 -4.75 -8.45
C GLN A 30 -14.76 -4.07 -7.19
N GLN A 31 -15.34 -4.44 -6.05
CA GLN A 31 -14.84 -4.01 -4.75
C GLN A 31 -13.58 -4.79 -4.38
N VAL A 32 -12.54 -4.07 -3.96
CA VAL A 32 -11.24 -4.62 -3.59
C VAL A 32 -10.75 -4.01 -2.30
N LYS A 33 -10.00 -4.81 -1.52
CA LYS A 33 -9.26 -4.36 -0.34
C LYS A 33 -7.77 -4.47 -0.63
N ALA A 34 -7.04 -3.36 -0.49
CA ALA A 34 -5.59 -3.30 -0.60
C ALA A 34 -5.00 -2.77 0.71
N GLU A 35 -3.93 -3.40 1.17
CA GLU A 35 -3.23 -3.01 2.39
C GLU A 35 -1.73 -2.91 2.10
N GLY A 36 -1.08 -1.90 2.66
CA GLY A 36 0.34 -1.68 2.48
C GLY A 36 0.81 -0.37 3.09
N TRP A 37 2.00 0.07 2.67
CA TRP A 37 2.62 1.30 3.13
C TRP A 37 2.48 2.41 2.11
N VAL A 38 2.18 3.62 2.60
CA VAL A 38 2.14 4.84 1.82
C VAL A 38 3.55 5.16 1.33
N ARG A 39 3.70 5.26 0.01
CA ARG A 39 4.94 5.67 -0.67
C ARG A 39 4.96 7.17 -0.90
N THR A 40 3.84 7.73 -1.30
CA THR A 40 3.63 9.17 -1.44
C THR A 40 2.15 9.49 -1.26
N PHE A 41 1.85 10.66 -0.74
CA PHE A 41 0.50 11.23 -0.74
C PHE A 41 0.56 12.62 -1.38
N ARG A 42 -0.31 12.90 -2.36
CA ARG A 42 -0.27 14.12 -3.17
C ARG A 42 -1.66 14.72 -3.35
N ASN A 43 -1.74 16.05 -3.35
CA ASN A 43 -2.95 16.84 -3.61
C ASN A 43 -4.15 16.43 -2.73
N ASN A 44 -3.91 15.91 -1.53
CA ASN A 44 -4.93 15.38 -0.62
C ASN A 44 -5.86 14.32 -1.25
N GLN A 45 -5.43 13.67 -2.34
CA GLN A 45 -6.28 12.81 -3.15
C GLN A 45 -5.55 11.53 -3.59
N PHE A 46 -4.30 11.64 -4.02
CA PHE A 46 -3.58 10.52 -4.64
C PHE A 46 -2.62 9.87 -3.67
N ILE A 47 -2.99 8.68 -3.18
CA ILE A 47 -2.14 7.86 -2.32
C ILE A 47 -1.47 6.79 -3.18
N SER A 48 -0.15 6.75 -3.18
CA SER A 48 0.63 5.67 -3.79
C SER A 48 0.94 4.64 -2.71
N ILE A 49 0.51 3.40 -2.89
CA ILE A 49 0.60 2.30 -1.91
C ILE A 49 1.53 1.20 -2.45
N ASN A 50 2.38 0.65 -1.60
CA ASN A 50 3.16 -0.55 -1.92
C ASN A 50 3.10 -1.56 -0.77
N ASP A 51 2.98 -2.84 -1.12
CA ASP A 51 2.84 -3.94 -0.17
C ASP A 51 3.99 -4.97 -0.27
N GLY A 52 5.02 -4.66 -1.07
CA GLY A 52 6.18 -5.50 -1.34
C GLY A 52 5.98 -6.61 -2.38
N SER A 53 4.73 -6.92 -2.76
CA SER A 53 4.41 -8.02 -3.71
C SER A 53 4.96 -7.77 -5.12
N THR A 54 5.14 -6.51 -5.49
CA THR A 54 5.71 -6.06 -6.76
C THR A 54 6.52 -4.77 -6.55
N ILE A 55 7.31 -4.39 -7.55
CA ILE A 55 8.01 -3.10 -7.58
C ILE A 55 7.05 -1.93 -7.86
N GLN A 56 5.93 -2.20 -8.53
CA GLN A 56 4.95 -1.19 -8.90
C GLN A 56 4.09 -0.79 -7.69
N ASN A 57 3.60 0.44 -7.69
CA ASN A 57 2.68 0.92 -6.66
C ASN A 57 1.25 0.90 -7.18
N LEU A 58 0.30 0.70 -6.27
CA LEU A 58 -1.12 0.93 -6.54
C LEU A 58 -1.46 2.38 -6.24
N GLN A 59 -2.18 3.04 -7.14
CA GLN A 59 -2.78 4.34 -6.85
C GLN A 59 -4.15 4.13 -6.19
N ALA A 60 -4.36 4.79 -5.06
CA ALA A 60 -5.67 4.92 -4.41
C ALA A 60 -6.09 6.39 -4.47
N VAL A 61 -7.29 6.64 -4.96
CA VAL A 61 -7.85 7.98 -5.20
C VAL A 61 -8.93 8.24 -4.16
N VAL A 62 -8.65 9.19 -3.26
CA VAL A 62 -9.58 9.66 -2.24
C VAL A 62 -10.39 10.82 -2.81
N GLU A 63 -11.72 10.76 -2.65
CA GLU A 63 -12.59 11.86 -3.07
C GLU A 63 -12.37 13.08 -2.18
N LEU A 64 -12.27 14.27 -2.77
CA LEU A 64 -12.02 15.49 -2.02
C LEU A 64 -13.14 15.70 -0.99
N ASN A 65 -12.78 16.08 0.23
CA ASN A 65 -13.68 16.28 1.36
C ASN A 65 -14.42 15.00 1.85
N SER A 66 -14.07 13.81 1.35
CA SER A 66 -14.63 12.54 1.84
C SER A 66 -13.98 12.06 3.15
N VAL A 67 -12.78 12.55 3.45
CA VAL A 67 -12.00 12.22 4.65
C VAL A 67 -11.68 13.52 5.38
N ASP A 68 -11.79 13.51 6.70
CA ASP A 68 -11.53 14.68 7.53
C ASP A 68 -10.04 15.08 7.52
N GLU A 69 -9.78 16.36 7.74
CA GLU A 69 -8.42 16.92 7.65
C GLU A 69 -7.45 16.29 8.66
N ALA A 70 -7.92 15.87 9.83
CA ALA A 70 -7.07 15.24 10.84
C ALA A 70 -6.61 13.85 10.38
N THR A 71 -7.49 13.07 9.77
CA THR A 71 -7.12 11.79 9.15
C THR A 71 -6.20 11.99 7.95
N LEU A 72 -6.46 12.98 7.08
CA LEU A 72 -5.59 13.26 5.92
C LEU A 72 -4.14 13.59 6.35
N LYS A 73 -3.96 14.32 7.46
CA LYS A 73 -2.63 14.64 8.01
C LYS A 73 -1.85 13.42 8.48
N ARG A 74 -2.55 12.33 8.84
CA ARG A 74 -1.94 11.07 9.28
C ARG A 74 -1.50 10.17 8.12
N ILE A 75 -1.89 10.49 6.87
CA ILE A 75 -1.48 9.75 5.67
C ILE A 75 -0.09 10.23 5.24
N THR A 76 0.92 9.86 6.03
CA THR A 76 2.32 10.22 5.82
C THR A 76 3.08 9.13 5.07
N THR A 77 4.27 9.47 4.54
CA THR A 77 5.14 8.46 3.93
C THR A 77 5.56 7.44 4.99
N GLY A 78 5.38 6.15 4.70
CA GLY A 78 5.67 5.05 5.62
C GLY A 78 4.47 4.65 6.49
N ALA A 79 3.38 5.42 6.53
CA ALA A 79 2.15 5.03 7.22
C ALA A 79 1.59 3.73 6.64
N CYS A 80 1.04 2.89 7.51
CA CYS A 80 0.38 1.64 7.14
C CYS A 80 -1.12 1.89 7.01
N ILE A 81 -1.70 1.53 5.87
CA ILE A 81 -3.12 1.77 5.59
C ILE A 81 -3.80 0.54 4.98
N SER A 82 -5.10 0.45 5.23
CA SER A 82 -6.04 -0.41 4.53
C SER A 82 -6.99 0.48 3.74
N VAL A 83 -7.12 0.23 2.44
CA VAL A 83 -8.09 0.90 1.58
C VAL A 83 -9.05 -0.12 0.99
N THR A 84 -10.34 0.16 1.13
CA THR A 84 -11.42 -0.58 0.46
C THR A 84 -12.04 0.35 -0.57
N GLY A 85 -12.27 -0.14 -1.77
CA GLY A 85 -12.82 0.69 -2.83
C GLY A 85 -13.05 -0.06 -4.13
N GLU A 86 -13.35 0.71 -5.16
CA GLU A 86 -13.67 0.19 -6.48
C GLU A 86 -12.43 0.18 -7.38
N LEU A 87 -12.11 -0.96 -8.00
CA LEU A 87 -11.03 -1.02 -8.99
C LEU A 87 -11.52 -0.47 -10.34
N ILE A 88 -10.95 0.66 -10.74
CA ILE A 88 -11.31 1.39 -11.96
C ILE A 88 -10.11 1.51 -12.90
N ALA A 89 -10.38 1.77 -14.18
CA ALA A 89 -9.33 2.11 -15.13
C ALA A 89 -8.72 3.45 -14.72
N SER A 90 -7.39 3.53 -14.67
CA SER A 90 -6.75 4.78 -14.30
C SER A 90 -6.69 5.75 -15.47
N LEU A 91 -6.88 7.04 -15.17
CA LEU A 91 -6.70 8.14 -16.13
C LEU A 91 -5.23 8.58 -16.27
N GLY A 92 -4.34 8.11 -15.40
CA GLY A 92 -2.94 8.50 -15.40
C GLY A 92 -2.09 7.73 -16.42
N LYS A 93 -1.14 8.43 -17.05
CA LYS A 93 -0.19 7.78 -17.98
C LYS A 93 0.70 6.79 -17.22
N GLY A 94 0.79 5.55 -17.73
CA GLY A 94 1.68 4.51 -17.19
C GLY A 94 1.08 3.69 -16.03
N GLN A 95 -0.20 3.86 -15.73
CA GLN A 95 -0.93 3.07 -14.74
C GLN A 95 -2.23 2.54 -15.37
N ALA A 96 -2.44 1.23 -15.31
CA ALA A 96 -3.62 0.60 -15.94
C ALA A 96 -4.87 0.72 -15.07
N VAL A 97 -4.70 0.63 -13.75
CA VAL A 97 -5.79 0.59 -12.77
C VAL A 97 -5.48 1.45 -11.55
N GLU A 98 -6.52 1.90 -10.88
CA GLU A 98 -6.46 2.57 -9.58
C GLU A 98 -7.68 2.19 -8.73
N VAL A 99 -7.62 2.44 -7.43
CA VAL A 99 -8.73 2.18 -6.51
C VAL A 99 -9.40 3.50 -6.16
N LYS A 100 -10.68 3.67 -6.54
CA LYS A 100 -11.52 4.74 -6.01
C LYS A 100 -11.92 4.38 -4.58
N VAL A 101 -11.35 5.09 -3.61
CA VAL A 101 -11.47 4.75 -2.19
C VAL A 101 -12.88 5.02 -1.69
N LYS A 102 -13.48 4.03 -1.04
CA LYS A 102 -14.74 4.14 -0.30
C LYS A 102 -14.52 4.15 1.21
N GLU A 103 -13.50 3.43 1.67
CA GLU A 103 -13.13 3.33 3.07
C GLU A 103 -11.59 3.36 3.18
N LEU A 104 -11.09 4.14 4.14
CA LEU A 104 -9.68 4.25 4.45
C LEU A 104 -9.49 4.07 5.95
N ILE A 105 -8.65 3.11 6.33
CA ILE A 105 -8.28 2.84 7.71
C ILE A 105 -6.77 2.99 7.84
N ILE A 106 -6.34 3.78 8.82
CA ILE A 106 -4.93 3.89 9.18
C ILE A 106 -4.62 2.79 10.20
N LEU A 107 -3.82 1.80 9.77
CA LEU A 107 -3.41 0.65 10.57
C LEU A 107 -2.22 0.99 11.48
N GLY A 108 -1.42 1.98 11.08
CA GLY A 108 -0.30 2.46 11.87
C GLY A 108 0.23 3.78 11.33
N ASP A 109 0.35 4.76 12.21
CA ASP A 109 0.94 6.05 11.89
C ASP A 109 2.45 5.95 11.64
N CYS A 110 3.00 6.91 10.89
CA CYS A 110 4.43 7.09 10.74
C CYS A 110 4.76 8.56 10.89
N ASP A 111 5.74 8.89 11.72
CA ASP A 111 6.31 10.22 11.73
C ASP A 111 7.07 10.45 10.41
N ALA A 112 6.57 11.37 9.60
CA ALA A 112 7.16 11.68 8.31
C ALA A 112 8.56 12.27 8.43
N GLU A 113 8.86 12.99 9.51
CA GLU A 113 10.14 13.69 9.70
C GLU A 113 11.22 12.72 10.17
N ALA A 114 10.87 11.81 11.09
CA ALA A 114 11.78 10.78 11.59
C ALA A 114 11.95 9.58 10.63
N TYR A 115 11.08 9.42 9.62
CA TYR A 115 11.13 8.26 8.74
C TYR A 115 12.39 8.27 7.85
N PRO A 116 13.28 7.27 7.92
CA PRO A 116 14.59 7.34 7.27
C PRO A 116 14.55 7.04 5.75
N LEU A 117 13.43 6.53 5.22
CA LEU A 117 13.27 6.21 3.79
C LEU A 117 12.53 7.29 3.00
N GLN A 118 12.60 8.55 3.43
CA GLN A 118 12.00 9.66 2.71
C GLN A 118 12.60 9.82 1.30
N LEU A 119 11.72 10.12 0.33
CA LEU A 119 12.09 10.25 -1.09
C LEU A 119 13.10 11.39 -1.35
N LYS A 120 13.08 12.43 -0.52
CA LYS A 120 13.97 13.61 -0.64
C LYS A 120 15.45 13.24 -0.48
N ASN A 121 15.76 12.21 0.31
CA ASN A 121 17.14 11.90 0.70
C ASN A 121 17.77 10.77 -0.12
N ARG A 122 16.99 10.08 -0.98
CA ARG A 122 17.40 8.90 -1.79
C ARG A 122 18.60 8.18 -1.17
N PRO A 123 18.40 7.50 -0.03
CA PRO A 123 19.49 7.06 0.83
C PRO A 123 20.54 6.24 0.05
N SER A 124 21.81 6.48 0.35
CA SER A 124 22.92 5.73 -0.23
C SER A 124 22.82 4.25 0.14
N LEU A 125 23.46 3.38 -0.65
CA LEU A 125 23.52 1.95 -0.32
C LEU A 125 24.22 1.70 1.02
N GLU A 126 25.19 2.53 1.40
CA GLU A 126 25.85 2.46 2.72
C GLU A 126 24.87 2.75 3.85
N TYR A 127 24.12 3.85 3.77
CA TYR A 127 23.10 4.16 4.78
C TYR A 127 22.03 3.06 4.87
N LEU A 128 21.63 2.48 3.74
CA LEU A 128 20.69 1.36 3.73
C LEU A 128 21.25 0.08 4.39
N ARG A 129 22.57 -0.06 4.54
CA ARG A 129 23.16 -1.14 5.36
C ARG A 129 22.98 -0.87 6.85
N GLU A 130 23.06 0.38 7.29
CA GLU A 130 22.85 0.78 8.69
C GLU A 130 21.39 0.55 9.13
N ILE A 131 20.43 0.86 8.26
CA ILE A 131 18.99 0.63 8.50
C ILE A 131 18.46 -0.66 7.84
N ALA A 132 19.19 -1.77 8.02
CA ALA A 132 18.88 -3.05 7.37
C ALA A 132 17.45 -3.57 7.63
N TYR A 133 16.85 -3.21 8.76
CA TYR A 133 15.48 -3.57 9.13
C TYR A 133 14.41 -2.88 8.24
N LEU A 134 14.73 -1.74 7.61
CA LEU A 134 13.82 -1.02 6.72
C LEU A 134 14.19 -1.12 5.24
N ARG A 135 15.45 -1.43 4.89
CA ARG A 135 15.93 -1.35 3.50
C ARG A 135 15.08 -2.12 2.49
N SER A 136 14.46 -3.23 2.89
CA SER A 136 13.60 -4.05 2.02
C SER A 136 12.37 -3.30 1.47
N ARG A 137 11.98 -2.19 2.10
CA ARG A 137 10.90 -1.30 1.64
C ARG A 137 11.33 -0.36 0.51
N THR A 138 12.63 -0.27 0.21
CA THR A 138 13.13 0.47 -0.96
C THR A 138 12.96 -0.32 -2.26
N ASN A 139 12.94 0.36 -3.40
CA ASN A 139 12.75 -0.31 -4.70
C ASN A 139 13.89 -1.30 -4.99
N THR A 140 15.14 -0.90 -4.76
CA THR A 140 16.33 -1.70 -5.06
C THR A 140 16.36 -2.97 -4.21
N PHE A 141 16.32 -2.85 -2.88
CA PHE A 141 16.38 -4.03 -2.02
C PHE A 141 15.10 -4.87 -2.08
N GLY A 142 13.93 -4.26 -2.31
CA GLY A 142 12.70 -5.01 -2.60
C GLY A 142 12.85 -5.90 -3.85
N ALA A 143 13.48 -5.38 -4.92
CA ALA A 143 13.78 -6.18 -6.11
C ALA A 143 14.78 -7.30 -5.83
N VAL A 144 15.89 -7.00 -5.13
CA VAL A 144 16.90 -7.98 -4.74
C VAL A 144 16.27 -9.14 -3.94
N MET A 145 15.40 -8.84 -2.97
CA MET A 145 14.76 -9.87 -2.15
C MET A 145 13.79 -10.75 -2.96
N ARG A 146 13.04 -10.17 -3.91
CA ARG A 146 12.16 -10.95 -4.80
C ARG A 146 12.96 -11.87 -5.74
N VAL A 147 14.06 -11.37 -6.33
CA VAL A 147 14.94 -12.17 -7.19
C VAL A 147 15.59 -13.29 -6.37
N ARG A 148 16.09 -12.98 -5.16
CA ARG A 148 16.63 -13.99 -4.23
C ARG A 148 15.62 -15.09 -3.93
N HIS A 149 14.37 -14.74 -3.65
CA HIS A 149 13.31 -15.71 -3.41
C HIS A 149 13.06 -16.61 -4.63
N ALA A 150 12.94 -16.02 -5.82
CA ALA A 150 12.72 -16.77 -7.06
C ALA A 150 13.87 -17.75 -7.36
N MET A 151 15.11 -17.33 -7.15
CA MET A 151 16.29 -18.19 -7.33
C MET A 151 16.31 -19.35 -6.32
N ALA A 152 16.07 -19.07 -5.03
CA ALA A 152 16.04 -20.12 -4.01
C ALA A 152 14.94 -21.16 -4.30
N TYR A 153 13.75 -20.70 -4.69
CA TYR A 153 12.65 -21.58 -5.08
C TYR A 153 13.00 -22.41 -6.33
N ALA A 154 13.65 -21.82 -7.33
CA ALA A 154 14.06 -22.53 -8.54
C ALA A 154 15.09 -23.64 -8.25
N ILE A 155 16.05 -23.38 -7.35
CA ILE A 155 17.05 -24.38 -6.92
C ILE A 155 16.35 -25.58 -6.27
N HIS A 156 15.44 -25.33 -5.31
CA HIS A 156 14.67 -26.39 -4.64
C HIS A 156 13.67 -27.12 -5.55
N LYS A 157 13.30 -26.53 -6.69
CA LYS A 157 12.45 -27.19 -7.68
C LYS A 157 13.28 -28.07 -8.64
N PHE A 158 14.55 -27.74 -8.83
CA PHE A 158 15.44 -28.46 -9.74
C PHE A 158 16.06 -29.71 -9.10
N PHE A 159 16.52 -29.60 -7.86
CA PHE A 159 17.07 -30.70 -7.06
C PHE A 159 16.05 -31.25 -6.08
#